data_AF-O17447-F1
#
_entry.id   AF-O17447-F1
#
_cell.length_a   1.000
_cell.length_b   1.000
_cell.length_c   1.000
_cell.angle_alpha   90.00
_cell.angle_beta   90.00
_cell.angle_gamma   90.00
#
_symmetry.space_group_name_H-M   'P 1'
#
loop_
_entity.id
_entity.type
_entity.pdbx_description
1 polymer ?
#
loop_
_entity_poly.entity_id
_entity_poly.type
_entity_poly.pdbx_seq_one_letter_code
_entity_poly.pdbx_strand_id
1 'polypeptide(L)'
;MKCVAVFVIVAVVALAEAARFRRDDKYTTKYDNIDLDEILASDRLLANYHKCLIEEGKCTPDGEELKSHVSDALQNDCAKCSDKQRAGAEKVINFLYNKKKPMWESLQKKYDPENTYVTKYADRLKELHD
;
A
#
# COMPACT_ATOMS: atom_id res chain seq x y z
N MET A 1 -31.24 -40.22 -17.73
CA MET A 1 -30.03 -40.46 -16.89
C MET A 1 -28.82 -39.63 -17.30
N LYS A 2 -28.47 -39.51 -18.60
CA LYS A 2 -27.32 -38.69 -19.05
C LYS A 2 -27.43 -37.20 -18.71
N CYS A 3 -28.62 -36.60 -18.81
CA CYS A 3 -28.81 -35.17 -18.50
C CYS A 3 -28.63 -34.85 -17.00
N VAL A 4 -29.02 -35.77 -16.10
CA VAL A 4 -28.88 -35.58 -14.64
C VAL A 4 -27.41 -35.56 -14.24
N ALA A 5 -26.59 -36.45 -14.81
CA ALA A 5 -25.15 -36.49 -14.55
C ALA A 5 -24.44 -35.21 -15.03
N VAL A 6 -24.84 -34.65 -16.18
CA VAL A 6 -24.26 -33.40 -16.72
C VAL A 6 -24.60 -32.20 -15.83
N PHE A 7 -25.84 -32.09 -15.34
CA PHE A 7 -26.24 -30.99 -14.45
C PHE A 7 -25.53 -31.05 -13.09
N VAL A 8 -25.30 -32.25 -12.54
CA VAL A 8 -24.55 -32.43 -11.29
C VAL A 8 -23.08 -32.03 -11.47
N ILE A 9 -22.46 -32.40 -12.60
CA ILE A 9 -21.06 -32.03 -12.88
C ILE A 9 -20.91 -30.51 -13.04
N VAL A 10 -21.83 -29.84 -13.74
CA VAL A 10 -21.80 -28.38 -13.92
C VAL A 10 -22.00 -27.65 -12.58
N ALA A 11 -22.89 -28.14 -11.71
CA ALA A 11 -23.08 -27.57 -10.38
C ALA A 11 -21.84 -27.74 -9.47
N VAL A 12 -21.16 -28.88 -9.55
CA VAL A 12 -19.92 -29.13 -8.77
C VAL A 12 -18.77 -28.26 -9.28
N VAL A 13 -18.66 -28.02 -10.58
CA VAL A 13 -17.64 -27.10 -11.16
C VAL A 13 -17.92 -25.64 -10.77
N ALA A 14 -19.19 -25.19 -10.82
CA ALA A 14 -19.57 -23.84 -10.39
C ALA A 14 -19.30 -23.59 -8.88
N LEU A 15 -19.51 -24.61 -8.04
CA LEU A 15 -19.18 -24.54 -6.62
C LEU A 15 -17.67 -24.60 -6.36
N ALA A 16 -16.89 -25.29 -7.20
CA ALA A 16 -15.44 -25.33 -7.12
C ALA A 16 -14.77 -23.99 -7.51
N GLU A 17 -15.39 -23.20 -8.40
CA GLU A 17 -14.92 -21.83 -8.69
C GLU A 17 -15.25 -20.85 -7.57
N ALA A 18 -16.39 -21.00 -6.90
CA ALA A 18 -16.76 -20.20 -5.72
C ALA A 18 -15.92 -20.55 -4.46
N ALA A 19 -15.38 -21.78 -4.40
CA ALA A 19 -14.52 -22.26 -3.33
C ALA A 19 -13.04 -21.90 -3.48
N ARG A 20 -12.66 -21.10 -4.48
CA ARG A 20 -11.38 -20.36 -4.43
C ARG A 20 -11.48 -19.25 -3.39
N PHE A 21 -11.63 -19.68 -2.13
CA PHE A 21 -11.36 -18.91 -0.95
C PHE A 21 -10.09 -18.11 -1.21
N ARG A 22 -10.25 -16.79 -1.11
CA ARG A 22 -9.16 -15.84 -1.16
C ARG A 22 -8.05 -16.36 -0.27
N ARG A 23 -6.93 -16.81 -0.83
CA ARG A 23 -5.68 -16.62 -0.09
C ARG A 23 -5.64 -15.12 0.12
N ASP A 24 -5.73 -14.71 1.38
CA ASP A 24 -5.43 -13.35 1.79
C ASP A 24 -3.95 -13.14 1.44
N ASP A 25 -3.67 -12.79 0.19
CA ASP A 25 -2.33 -12.45 -0.32
C ASP A 25 -1.97 -11.09 0.28
N LYS A 26 -1.75 -11.06 1.59
CA LYS A 26 -1.30 -9.88 2.35
C LYS A 26 0.17 -9.63 2.07
N TYR A 27 0.59 -8.37 2.19
CA TYR A 27 2.00 -8.04 2.20
C TYR A 27 2.70 -8.67 3.42
N THR A 28 4.01 -8.88 3.33
CA THR A 28 4.76 -9.42 4.46
C THR A 28 4.68 -8.48 5.65
N THR A 29 4.57 -9.03 6.86
CA THR A 29 4.57 -8.25 8.10
C THR A 29 5.95 -8.20 8.75
N LYS A 30 7.00 -8.68 8.06
CA LYS A 30 8.38 -8.76 8.56
C LYS A 30 8.91 -7.41 9.06
N TYR A 31 8.47 -6.32 8.44
CA TYR A 31 8.94 -4.95 8.72
C TYR A 31 7.91 -4.09 9.46
N ASP A 32 6.84 -4.68 9.99
CA ASP A 32 5.78 -3.92 10.68
C ASP A 32 6.23 -3.28 12.01
N ASN A 33 7.43 -3.63 12.50
CA ASN A 33 8.00 -3.11 13.75
C ASN A 33 9.19 -2.17 13.52
N ILE A 34 9.38 -1.64 12.31
CA ILE A 34 10.38 -0.58 12.10
C ILE A 34 10.00 0.65 12.92
N ASP A 35 11.01 1.39 13.39
CA ASP A 35 10.80 2.62 14.15
C ASP A 35 10.52 3.79 13.20
N LEU A 36 9.24 4.02 12.92
CA LEU A 36 8.80 5.14 12.08
C LEU A 36 9.13 6.50 12.74
N ASP A 37 9.15 6.60 14.07
CA ASP A 37 9.47 7.88 14.74
C ASP A 37 10.93 8.25 14.54
N GLU A 38 11.85 7.29 14.67
CA GLU A 38 13.27 7.50 14.41
C GLU A 38 13.51 7.92 12.94
N ILE A 39 12.85 7.25 12.00
CA ILE A 39 12.98 7.55 10.57
C ILE A 39 12.47 8.97 10.26
N LEU A 40 11.29 9.33 10.76
CA LEU A 40 10.66 10.63 10.49
C LEU A 40 11.37 11.79 11.20
N ALA A 41 11.98 11.54 12.38
CA ALA A 41 12.76 12.53 13.11
C ALA A 41 14.15 12.80 12.50
N SER A 42 14.66 11.89 11.66
CA SER A 42 15.99 11.99 11.08
C SER A 42 15.95 12.37 9.60
N ASP A 43 16.34 13.61 9.28
CA ASP A 43 16.43 14.09 7.89
C ASP A 43 17.28 13.19 7.00
N ARG A 44 18.36 12.62 7.56
CA ARG A 44 19.23 11.69 6.83
C ARG A 44 18.50 10.38 6.48
N LEU A 45 17.81 9.78 7.45
CA LEU A 45 17.09 8.51 7.22
C LEU A 45 15.93 8.75 6.27
N LEU A 46 15.09 9.75 6.54
CA LEU A 46 13.95 10.09 5.70
C LEU A 46 14.37 10.37 4.25
N ALA A 47 15.46 11.13 4.03
CA ALA A 47 15.98 11.40 2.70
C ALA A 47 16.43 10.12 1.96
N ASN A 48 16.98 9.13 2.66
CA ASN A 48 17.36 7.85 2.06
C ASN A 48 16.14 7.04 1.63
N TYR A 49 15.10 6.96 2.47
CA TYR A 49 13.83 6.32 2.09
C TYR A 49 13.18 7.02 0.90
N HIS A 50 13.13 8.36 0.93
CA HIS A 50 12.59 9.15 -0.18
C HIS A 50 13.32 8.84 -1.49
N LYS A 51 14.66 8.93 -1.51
CA LYS A 51 15.48 8.62 -2.69
C LYS A 51 15.28 7.18 -3.18
N CYS A 52 15.17 6.22 -2.27
CA CYS A 52 14.84 4.84 -2.63
C CYS A 52 13.50 4.76 -3.38
N LEU A 53 12.44 5.37 -2.85
CA LEU A 53 11.09 5.33 -3.41
C LEU A 53 10.99 6.00 -4.79
N ILE A 54 11.76 7.06 -5.02
CA ILE A 54 11.83 7.73 -6.33
C ILE A 54 12.94 7.18 -7.26
N GLU A 55 13.59 6.08 -6.88
CA GLU A 55 14.63 5.39 -7.66
C GLU A 55 15.93 6.21 -7.88
N GLU A 56 16.23 7.14 -6.98
CA GLU A 56 17.44 7.99 -7.00
C GLU A 56 18.49 7.57 -5.95
N GLY A 57 18.29 6.43 -5.29
CA GLY A 57 19.17 5.96 -4.23
C GLY A 57 19.04 4.47 -3.93
N LYS A 58 19.93 3.98 -3.06
CA LYS A 58 19.87 2.60 -2.57
C LYS A 58 18.70 2.44 -1.59
N CYS A 59 18.04 1.29 -1.66
CA CYS A 59 17.01 0.90 -0.72
C CYS A 59 17.58 0.01 0.38
N THR A 60 17.08 0.19 1.60
CA THR A 60 17.15 -0.83 2.64
C THR A 60 16.16 -1.95 2.31
N PRO A 61 16.27 -3.16 2.91
CA PRO A 61 15.35 -4.25 2.62
C PRO A 61 13.87 -3.90 2.86
N ASP A 62 13.57 -3.10 3.88
CA ASP A 62 12.21 -2.64 4.19
C ASP A 62 11.76 -1.49 3.27
N GLY A 63 12.66 -0.60 2.86
CA GLY A 63 12.38 0.42 1.85
C GLY A 63 12.09 -0.19 0.48
N GLU A 64 12.79 -1.27 0.11
CA GLU A 64 12.53 -2.01 -1.13
C GLU A 64 11.15 -2.67 -1.11
N GLU A 65 10.79 -3.32 0.01
CA GLU A 65 9.46 -3.91 0.20
C GLU A 65 8.35 -2.87 0.05
N LEU A 66 8.52 -1.70 0.68
CA LEU A 66 7.58 -0.60 0.53
C LEU A 66 7.51 -0.16 -0.94
N LYS A 67 8.65 0.09 -1.58
CA LYS A 67 8.73 0.54 -2.98
C LYS A 67 8.03 -0.42 -3.93
N SER A 68 8.16 -1.74 -3.74
CA SER A 68 7.52 -2.75 -4.59
C SER A 68 6.01 -2.83 -4.42
N HIS A 69 5.45 -2.30 -3.33
CA HIS A 69 4.03 -2.45 -2.99
C HIS A 69 3.24 -1.14 -2.96
N VAL A 70 3.88 0.04 -2.89
CA VAL A 70 3.17 1.34 -2.84
C VAL A 70 2.16 1.49 -3.97
N SER A 71 2.52 1.18 -5.22
CA SER A 71 1.61 1.31 -6.36
C SER A 71 0.40 0.37 -6.27
N ASP A 72 0.61 -0.90 -5.90
CA ASP A 72 -0.47 -1.87 -5.72
C ASP A 72 -1.38 -1.45 -4.55
N ALA A 73 -0.79 -0.99 -3.44
CA ALA A 73 -1.53 -0.53 -2.27
C ALA A 73 -2.41 0.69 -2.58
N LEU A 74 -1.93 1.63 -3.40
CA LEU A 74 -2.74 2.77 -3.84
C LEU A 74 -3.91 2.31 -4.74
N GLN A 75 -3.64 1.41 -5.68
CA GLN A 75 -4.65 0.88 -6.62
C GLN A 75 -5.75 0.06 -5.93
N ASN A 76 -5.40 -0.64 -4.84
CA ASN A 76 -6.29 -1.59 -4.16
C ASN A 76 -6.79 -1.12 -2.78
N ASP A 77 -6.59 0.15 -2.44
CA ASP A 77 -6.97 0.74 -1.15
C ASP A 77 -6.35 0.02 0.06
N CYS A 78 -5.09 -0.37 -0.07
CA CYS A 78 -4.33 -1.08 0.96
C CYS A 78 -5.03 -2.38 1.41
N ALA A 79 -5.80 -3.04 0.53
CA ALA A 79 -6.56 -4.25 0.85
C ALA A 79 -5.66 -5.39 1.36
N LYS A 80 -4.39 -5.39 0.93
CA LYS A 80 -3.37 -6.36 1.32
C LYS A 80 -2.53 -5.95 2.53
N CYS A 81 -2.71 -4.74 3.04
CA CYS A 81 -1.91 -4.22 4.14
C CYS A 81 -2.31 -4.86 5.48
N SER A 82 -1.37 -4.89 6.43
CA SER A 82 -1.67 -5.12 7.85
C SER A 82 -2.25 -3.86 8.50
N ASP A 83 -2.81 -3.99 9.71
CA ASP A 83 -3.27 -2.83 10.48
C ASP A 83 -2.13 -1.87 10.82
N LYS A 84 -0.94 -2.42 11.11
CA LYS A 84 0.26 -1.63 11.39
C LYS A 84 0.73 -0.86 10.15
N GLN A 85 0.68 -1.47 8.98
CA GLN A 85 1.02 -0.81 7.71
C GLN A 85 0.06 0.33 7.38
N ARG A 86 -1.26 0.14 7.63
CA ARG A 86 -2.26 1.22 7.45
C ARG A 86 -1.99 2.39 8.39
N ALA A 87 -1.84 2.13 9.68
CA ALA A 87 -1.55 3.18 10.67
C ALA A 87 -0.21 3.87 10.40
N GLY A 88 0.81 3.11 10.00
CA GLY A 88 2.12 3.64 9.61
C GLY A 88 2.04 4.53 8.37
N ALA A 89 1.29 4.11 7.35
CA ALA A 89 1.07 4.90 6.14
C ALA A 89 0.37 6.22 6.47
N GLU A 90 -0.69 6.21 7.29
CA GLU A 90 -1.39 7.43 7.72
C GLU A 90 -0.44 8.41 8.44
N LYS A 91 0.38 7.90 9.35
CA LYS A 91 1.38 8.71 10.07
C LYS A 91 2.40 9.34 9.13
N VAL A 92 2.96 8.54 8.21
CA VAL A 92 3.99 9.01 7.27
C VAL A 92 3.39 10.01 6.28
N ILE A 93 2.21 9.73 5.73
CA ILE A 93 1.49 10.63 4.81
C ILE A 93 1.23 11.97 5.50
N ASN A 94 0.70 11.94 6.73
CA ASN A 94 0.45 13.14 7.53
C ASN A 94 1.73 13.98 7.71
N PHE A 95 2.81 13.33 8.14
CA PHE A 95 4.09 14.00 8.35
C PHE A 95 4.64 14.62 7.05
N LEU A 96 4.63 13.87 5.94
CA LEU A 96 5.16 14.35 4.68
C LEU A 96 4.34 15.52 4.12
N TYR A 97 3.01 15.41 4.16
CA TYR A 97 2.11 16.44 3.68
C TYR A 97 2.30 17.75 4.47
N ASN A 98 2.35 17.67 5.80
CA ASN A 98 2.39 18.84 6.68
C ASN A 98 3.79 19.41 6.94
N LYS A 99 4.83 18.57 6.95
CA LYS A 99 6.19 18.99 7.36
C LYS A 99 7.23 18.88 6.25
N LYS A 100 7.00 18.08 5.21
CA LYS A 100 7.97 17.80 4.13
C LYS A 100 7.34 17.90 2.74
N LYS A 101 6.58 18.98 2.50
CA LYS A 101 5.84 19.22 1.26
C LYS A 101 6.62 18.96 -0.05
N PRO A 102 7.91 19.34 -0.20
CA PRO A 102 8.67 19.01 -1.40
C PRO A 102 8.86 17.50 -1.63
N MET A 103 9.05 16.72 -0.56
CA MET A 103 9.15 15.26 -0.66
C MET A 103 7.79 14.64 -0.98
N TRP A 104 6.71 15.17 -0.38
CA TRP A 104 5.35 14.77 -0.71
C TRP A 104 5.04 14.96 -2.20
N GLU A 105 5.30 16.15 -2.75
CA GLU A 105 5.06 16.46 -4.16
C GLU A 105 5.87 15.57 -5.11
N SER A 106 7.12 15.25 -4.75
CA SER A 106 7.97 14.33 -5.52
C SER A 106 7.40 12.91 -5.55
N LEU A 107 6.97 12.38 -4.40
CA LEU A 107 6.35 11.06 -4.29
C LEU A 107 5.00 11.02 -5.02
N GLN A 108 4.17 12.06 -4.87
CA GLN A 108 2.90 12.19 -5.59
C GLN A 108 3.13 12.15 -7.10
N LYS A 109 4.11 12.88 -7.62
CA LYS A 109 4.45 12.82 -9.06
C LYS A 109 4.88 11.42 -9.52
N LYS A 110 5.56 10.65 -8.66
CA LYS A 110 6.02 9.29 -8.97
C LYS A 110 4.88 8.26 -8.98
N TYR A 111 3.99 8.33 -8.00
CA TYR A 111 2.99 7.27 -7.74
C TYR A 111 1.54 7.66 -8.07
N ASP A 112 1.24 8.96 -8.14
CA ASP A 112 -0.08 9.51 -8.44
C ASP A 112 0.00 10.75 -9.38
N PRO A 113 0.60 10.62 -10.58
CA PRO A 113 0.80 11.76 -11.48
C PRO A 113 -0.50 12.41 -11.97
N GLU A 114 -1.61 11.66 -11.96
CA GLU A 114 -2.94 12.12 -12.38
C GLU A 114 -3.79 12.64 -11.21
N ASN A 115 -3.23 12.69 -10.00
CA ASN A 115 -3.95 13.10 -8.78
C ASN A 115 -5.21 12.26 -8.49
N THR A 116 -5.23 11.00 -8.90
CA THR A 116 -6.36 10.09 -8.68
C THR A 116 -6.51 9.77 -7.19
N TYR A 117 -5.41 9.39 -6.54
CA TYR A 117 -5.45 8.94 -5.14
C TYR A 117 -5.49 10.10 -4.16
N VAL A 118 -4.73 11.17 -4.39
CA VAL A 118 -4.78 12.38 -3.56
C VAL A 118 -6.18 12.98 -3.54
N THR A 119 -6.90 12.92 -4.67
CA THR A 119 -8.30 13.38 -4.75
C THR A 119 -9.21 12.41 -4.00
N LYS A 120 -9.05 11.10 -4.21
CA LYS A 120 -9.82 10.06 -3.52
C LYS A 120 -9.70 10.15 -1.99
N TYR A 121 -8.52 10.47 -1.49
CA TYR A 121 -8.21 10.57 -0.06
C TYR A 121 -8.24 12.00 0.46
N ALA A 122 -8.72 12.98 -0.31
CA ALA A 122 -8.66 14.40 0.03
C ALA A 122 -9.30 14.72 1.39
N ASP A 123 -10.44 14.11 1.73
CA ASP A 123 -11.11 14.36 2.99
C ASP A 123 -10.31 13.80 4.19
N ARG A 124 -9.73 12.60 4.04
CA ARG A 124 -8.81 12.03 5.04
C ARG A 124 -7.56 12.90 5.21
N LEU A 125 -7.02 13.44 4.11
CA LEU A 125 -5.86 14.35 4.16
C LEU A 125 -6.20 15.68 4.85
N LYS A 126 -7.43 16.19 4.72
CA LYS A 126 -7.91 17.37 5.46
C LYS A 126 -8.10 17.08 6.94
N GLU A 127 -8.66 15.92 7.29
CA GLU A 127 -8.83 15.50 8.69
C GLU A 127 -7.48 15.34 9.42
N LEU A 128 -6.41 15.01 8.69
CA LEU A 128 -5.05 14.95 9.22
C LEU A 128 -4.41 16.33 9.46
N HIS A 129 -5.07 17.43 9.07
CA HIS A 129 -4.57 18.81 9.18
C HIS A 129 -5.15 19.57 10.39
N ASP A 130 -6.22 19.08 11.02
CA ASP A 130 -6.87 19.68 12.19
C ASP A 130 -6.36 19.08 13.52
#